data_AF-A0A1R3HMZ0-F1
#
_entry.id   AF-A0A1R3HMZ0-F1
#
_cell.length_a   1.000
_cell.length_b   1.000
_cell.length_c   1.000
_cell.angle_alpha   90.00
_cell.angle_beta   90.00
_cell.angle_gamma   90.00
#
_symmetry.space_group_name_H-M   'P 1'
#
loop_
_entity.id
_entity.type
_entity.pdbx_description
1 polymer ?
#
loop_
_entity_poly.entity_id
_entity_poly.type
_entity_poly.pdbx_seq_one_letter_code
_entity_poly.pdbx_strand_id
1 'polypeptide(L)'
;MATVKKSFHNACKKGNEFRLGGAQELESTAVLQVFLDSEFRHKKPNFGSCGGGAERARMEVELKEMLDDLQSLRQSLSDPSLHASIDKLQSRVDHLTHLAKSVPVRRTKVKDMSAEVVDSNPYSRLMALQRMGIVENYERIREFSVAIVVCICLLLPIYLSKKAFASTLGIGGVGSVAAEMLTRCGIGRILLYDYDKVELANMNRLFFRPEQVGMTKTDAAVQTLSDINPDVVLESYTLNITTVQGFETFMSSLKNKTFCPSKEGSGVELVLSCVDNYEARMVVNQACNELNQTWMESEAQLSRLMPVCEIARLFILIQNLNVLGLKHFQSVSEDAVSGHIQLLIPGETACFACAPPLVVASGVDERTLKREGVCAASLPTTMGVVAGLLVQNTLKFLLKFGHVSPYLGYSSLKDYFPTMAMKPNPQCSNAACLERQKEYILAKPARDAAEKAKMEAEAAAVAADVPLHDDNEWNISVLDDSEMESTGATSSDALPDGLTRELPSADEFQKPPTSGATDNAIDDLEELRRQLEALNAD
;
A
#
# COMPACT_ATOMS: atom_id res chain seq x y z
N MET A 1 40.53 28.73 11.44
CA MET A 1 40.68 29.20 10.05
C MET A 1 41.49 30.50 9.92
N ALA A 2 41.16 31.58 10.66
CA ALA A 2 41.90 32.85 10.60
C ALA A 2 43.36 32.78 11.12
N THR A 3 43.64 31.92 12.10
CA THR A 3 45.00 31.72 12.67
C THR A 3 45.95 31.00 11.71
N VAL A 4 45.42 30.12 10.85
CA VAL A 4 46.20 29.35 9.87
C VAL A 4 46.55 30.18 8.64
N LYS A 5 45.62 31.03 8.18
CA LYS A 5 45.88 32.03 7.12
C LYS A 5 46.99 33.02 7.50
N LYS A 6 47.07 33.42 8.78
CA LYS A 6 48.13 34.31 9.29
C LYS A 6 49.52 33.66 9.32
N SER A 7 49.60 32.36 9.60
CA SER A 7 50.88 31.63 9.60
C SER A 7 51.42 31.40 8.20
N PHE A 8 50.57 31.15 7.21
CA PHE A 8 50.98 30.93 5.81
C PHE A 8 51.45 32.24 5.14
N HIS A 9 50.76 33.35 5.39
CA HIS A 9 51.11 34.66 4.84
C HIS A 9 52.44 35.23 5.40
N ASN A 10 52.79 34.86 6.65
CA ASN A 10 54.08 35.23 7.24
C ASN A 10 55.26 34.37 6.76
N ALA A 11 55.01 33.13 6.32
CA ALA A 11 56.04 32.24 5.79
C ALA A 11 56.54 32.66 4.39
N CYS A 12 55.65 33.16 3.52
CA CYS A 12 56.05 33.65 2.18
C CYS A 12 56.82 34.98 2.19
N LYS A 13 56.75 35.79 3.26
CA LYS A 13 57.39 37.13 3.31
C LYS A 13 58.83 37.14 3.84
N LYS A 14 59.28 36.07 4.50
CA LYS A 14 60.64 35.93 5.01
C LYS A 14 61.18 34.64 4.42
N GLY A 15 61.91 34.72 3.31
CA GLY A 15 62.48 33.56 2.63
C GLY A 15 63.53 32.82 3.47
N ASN A 16 63.08 32.11 4.51
CA ASN A 16 63.88 31.25 5.35
C ASN A 16 63.36 29.81 5.23
N GLU A 17 64.27 28.91 4.92
CA GLU A 17 64.06 27.46 4.82
C GLU A 17 63.51 26.87 6.13
N PHE A 18 62.51 26.01 6.00
CA PHE A 18 62.00 25.19 7.10
C PHE A 18 62.84 23.90 7.17
N ARG A 19 63.76 23.78 8.13
CA ARG A 19 64.45 22.51 8.42
C ARG A 19 63.61 21.66 9.38
N LEU A 20 63.03 20.58 8.87
CA LEU A 20 62.63 19.43 9.65
C LEU A 20 63.73 18.36 9.54
N GLY A 21 64.18 17.85 10.67
CA GLY A 21 65.21 16.81 10.72
C GLY A 21 64.73 15.51 10.11
N GLY A 22 65.55 14.95 9.20
CA GLY A 22 65.43 13.58 8.71
C GLY A 22 64.88 13.46 7.28
N ALA A 23 65.81 13.48 6.32
CA ALA A 23 65.77 12.91 4.97
C ALA A 23 64.61 13.24 3.98
N GLN A 24 65.05 13.74 2.82
CA GLN A 24 64.40 13.97 1.52
C GLN A 24 63.64 15.29 1.32
N GLU A 25 64.24 16.14 0.48
CA GLU A 25 63.62 17.31 -0.16
C GLU A 25 62.35 16.88 -0.89
N LEU A 26 61.21 17.41 -0.47
CA LEU A 26 59.97 17.36 -1.23
C LEU A 26 59.76 18.74 -1.86
N GLU A 27 59.84 18.78 -3.18
CA GLU A 27 59.57 19.96 -4.01
C GLU A 27 58.21 20.58 -3.66
N SER A 28 58.14 21.91 -3.76
CA SER A 28 57.00 22.76 -3.36
C SER A 28 55.66 22.37 -4.02
N THR A 29 55.73 21.63 -5.13
CA THR A 29 54.62 21.02 -5.87
C THR A 29 53.94 19.87 -5.11
N ALA A 30 54.67 19.08 -4.33
CA ALA A 30 54.11 17.95 -3.59
C ALA A 30 53.23 18.40 -2.41
N VAL A 31 53.56 19.53 -1.77
CA VAL A 31 52.78 20.08 -0.65
C VAL A 31 51.43 20.63 -1.14
N LEU A 32 51.38 21.23 -2.33
CA LEU A 32 50.14 21.71 -2.94
C LEU A 32 49.22 20.54 -3.34
N GLN A 33 49.80 19.47 -3.90
CA GLN A 33 49.07 18.27 -4.30
C GLN A 33 48.46 17.53 -3.10
N VAL A 34 49.21 17.41 -1.99
CA VAL A 34 48.72 16.80 -0.74
C VAL A 34 47.64 17.66 -0.07
N PHE A 35 47.77 18.99 -0.14
CA PHE A 35 46.76 19.90 0.41
C PHE A 35 45.44 19.80 -0.37
N LEU A 36 45.51 19.79 -1.70
CA LEU A 36 44.35 19.59 -2.59
C LEU A 36 43.71 18.21 -2.40
N ASP A 37 44.49 17.13 -2.27
CA ASP A 37 43.97 15.79 -2.03
C ASP A 37 43.35 15.61 -0.63
N SER A 38 43.81 16.38 0.37
CA SER A 38 43.27 16.33 1.74
C SER A 38 41.94 17.07 1.90
N GLU A 39 41.76 18.21 1.22
CA GLU A 39 40.47 18.95 1.17
C GLU A 39 39.42 18.17 0.35
N PHE A 40 39.84 17.53 -0.76
CA PHE A 40 38.92 16.75 -1.60
C PHE A 40 38.49 15.40 -0.98
N ARG A 41 39.29 14.77 -0.11
CA ARG A 41 38.89 13.52 0.58
C ARG A 41 37.92 13.73 1.74
N HIS A 42 37.85 14.92 2.32
CA HIS A 42 36.95 15.22 3.45
C HIS A 42 35.64 15.89 3.07
N LYS A 43 35.41 16.15 1.78
CA LYS A 43 34.11 16.56 1.22
C LYS A 43 33.59 15.52 0.23
N LYS A 44 33.16 14.36 0.72
CA LYS A 44 32.16 13.58 -0.04
C LYS A 44 30.84 14.33 0.08
N PRO A 45 30.26 14.87 -1.01
CA PRO A 45 28.89 15.36 -0.95
C PRO A 45 27.99 14.17 -0.64
N ASN A 46 27.33 14.26 0.51
CA ASN A 46 26.26 13.35 0.86
C ASN A 46 25.12 13.70 -0.11
N PHE A 47 24.84 12.85 -1.11
CA PHE A 47 23.67 12.99 -1.98
C PHE A 47 22.41 12.63 -1.19
N GLY A 48 22.12 13.37 -0.12
CA GLY A 48 20.85 13.35 0.60
C GLY A 48 19.92 14.34 -0.09
N SER A 49 18.81 13.84 -0.63
CA SER A 49 17.82 14.65 -1.33
C SER A 49 16.96 15.44 -0.32
N CYS A 50 17.51 16.43 0.37
CA CYS A 50 16.75 17.39 1.18
C CYS A 50 17.65 18.55 1.61
N GLY A 51 17.93 19.43 0.64
CA GLY A 51 18.43 20.78 0.89
C GLY A 51 17.60 21.71 0.01
N GLY A 52 16.68 22.46 0.62
CA GLY A 52 15.75 23.34 -0.09
C GLY A 52 16.49 24.31 -1.01
N GLY A 53 15.79 24.92 -1.97
CA GLY A 53 16.40 25.75 -3.03
C GLY A 53 17.44 26.79 -2.58
N ALA A 54 17.44 27.21 -1.30
CA ALA A 54 18.47 28.02 -0.68
C ALA A 54 19.87 27.34 -0.57
N GLU A 55 19.93 26.05 -0.27
CA GLU A 55 21.18 25.28 -0.13
C GLU A 55 21.77 24.95 -1.51
N ARG A 56 20.90 24.67 -2.50
CA ARG A 56 21.28 24.55 -3.92
C ARG A 56 21.76 25.88 -4.50
N ALA A 57 21.08 26.99 -4.19
CA ALA A 57 21.53 28.33 -4.60
C ALA A 57 22.87 28.71 -3.98
N ARG A 58 23.11 28.35 -2.71
CA ARG A 58 24.44 28.49 -2.09
C ARG A 58 25.49 27.64 -2.79
N MET A 59 25.17 26.39 -3.11
CA MET A 59 26.08 25.48 -3.81
C MET A 59 26.40 25.97 -5.24
N GLU A 60 25.41 26.53 -5.96
CA GLU A 60 25.63 27.14 -7.28
C GLU A 60 26.52 28.38 -7.20
N VAL A 61 26.37 29.20 -6.16
CA VAL A 61 27.26 30.35 -5.90
C VAL A 61 28.68 29.87 -5.58
N GLU A 62 28.85 28.88 -4.70
CA GLU A 62 30.16 28.32 -4.35
C GLU A 62 30.87 27.65 -5.55
N LEU A 63 30.14 26.91 -6.40
CA LEU A 63 30.73 26.32 -7.62
C LEU A 63 31.17 27.39 -8.61
N LYS A 64 30.42 28.49 -8.70
CA LYS A 64 30.76 29.62 -9.57
C LYS A 64 32.00 30.37 -9.06
N GLU A 65 32.06 30.63 -7.76
CA GLU A 65 33.24 31.22 -7.11
C GLU A 65 34.49 30.34 -7.29
N MET A 66 34.36 29.01 -7.19
CA MET A 66 35.48 28.08 -7.47
C MET A 66 35.95 28.12 -8.92
N LEU A 67 35.04 28.29 -9.89
CA LEU A 67 35.41 28.45 -11.31
C LEU A 67 36.19 29.75 -11.53
N ASP A 68 35.71 30.84 -10.93
CA ASP A 68 36.35 32.16 -11.01
C ASP A 68 37.76 32.15 -10.35
N ASP A 69 37.89 31.49 -9.19
CA ASP A 69 39.17 31.29 -8.50
C ASP A 69 40.16 30.47 -9.33
N LEU A 70 39.70 29.38 -9.97
CA LEU A 70 40.54 28.57 -10.86
C LEU A 70 40.99 29.37 -12.09
N GLN A 71 40.14 30.25 -12.61
CA GLN A 71 40.44 31.10 -13.76
C GLN A 71 41.46 32.19 -13.39
N SER A 72 41.36 32.76 -12.19
CA SER A 72 42.34 33.70 -11.63
C SER A 72 43.70 33.03 -11.36
N LEU A 73 43.69 31.80 -10.82
CA LEU A 73 44.91 31.00 -10.64
C LEU A 73 45.59 30.70 -11.97
N ARG A 74 44.82 30.39 -13.01
CA ARG A 74 45.34 30.17 -14.36
C ARG A 74 46.02 31.41 -14.94
N GLN A 75 45.50 32.61 -14.68
CA GLN A 75 46.07 33.85 -15.20
C GLN A 75 47.35 34.29 -14.46
N SER A 76 47.55 33.82 -13.23
CA SER A 76 48.68 34.21 -12.38
C SER A 76 49.87 33.24 -12.43
N LEU A 77 49.70 32.05 -13.00
CA LEU A 77 50.74 31.02 -13.13
C LEU A 77 51.26 30.96 -14.57
N SER A 78 52.59 30.86 -14.73
CA SER A 78 53.25 30.83 -16.04
C SER A 78 53.70 29.42 -16.48
N ASP A 79 53.49 28.40 -15.62
CA ASP A 79 53.98 27.04 -15.81
C ASP A 79 52.97 26.18 -16.61
N PRO A 80 53.37 25.64 -17.78
CA PRO A 80 52.49 24.83 -18.64
C PRO A 80 51.97 23.53 -17.98
N SER A 81 52.73 22.94 -17.04
CA SER A 81 52.35 21.67 -16.40
C SER A 81 51.19 21.83 -15.41
N LEU A 82 51.10 23.00 -14.76
CA LEU A 82 50.05 23.37 -13.81
C LEU A 82 48.76 23.78 -14.54
N HIS A 83 48.85 24.35 -15.75
CA HIS A 83 47.69 24.65 -16.57
C HIS A 83 46.86 23.41 -16.94
N ALA A 84 47.51 22.30 -17.31
CA ALA A 84 46.81 21.05 -17.61
C ALA A 84 46.03 20.49 -16.41
N SER A 85 46.56 20.66 -15.20
CA SER A 85 45.88 20.25 -13.96
C SER A 85 44.70 21.16 -13.61
N ILE A 86 44.83 22.47 -13.84
CA ILE A 86 43.76 23.45 -13.66
C ILE A 86 42.63 23.21 -14.65
N ASP A 87 42.92 22.94 -15.92
CA ASP A 87 41.91 22.63 -16.94
C ASP A 87 41.12 21.36 -16.59
N LYS A 88 41.81 20.35 -16.03
CA LYS A 88 41.16 19.12 -15.53
C LYS A 88 40.27 19.39 -14.32
N LEU A 89 40.63 20.32 -13.44
CA LEU A 89 39.78 20.73 -12.32
C LEU A 89 38.58 21.55 -12.78
N GLN A 90 38.76 22.48 -13.72
CA GLN A 90 37.68 23.25 -14.34
C GLN A 90 36.65 22.32 -14.98
N SER A 91 37.10 21.36 -15.78
CA SER A 91 36.23 20.34 -16.39
C SER A 91 35.41 19.55 -15.36
N ARG A 92 35.99 19.20 -14.20
CA ARG A 92 35.27 18.51 -13.12
C ARG A 92 34.25 19.41 -12.43
N VAL A 93 34.57 20.69 -12.21
CA VAL A 93 33.65 21.66 -11.60
C VAL A 93 32.51 22.00 -12.56
N ASP A 94 32.78 22.11 -13.87
CA ASP A 94 31.75 22.26 -14.91
C ASP A 94 30.81 21.05 -14.97
N HIS A 95 31.36 19.83 -14.86
CA HIS A 95 30.54 18.62 -14.79
C HIS A 95 29.65 18.60 -13.55
N LEU A 96 30.19 18.97 -12.38
CA LEU A 96 29.41 19.09 -11.14
C LEU A 96 28.36 20.21 -11.24
N THR A 97 28.66 21.30 -11.93
CA THR A 97 27.72 22.39 -12.20
C THR A 97 26.59 21.92 -13.10
N HIS A 98 26.87 21.12 -14.13
CA HIS A 98 25.85 20.52 -14.99
C HIS A 98 24.96 19.52 -14.24
N LEU A 99 25.54 18.70 -13.36
CA LEU A 99 24.78 17.81 -12.47
C LEU A 99 23.94 18.61 -11.47
N ALA A 100 24.47 19.71 -10.93
CA ALA A 100 23.74 20.62 -10.05
C ALA A 100 22.64 21.40 -10.78
N LYS A 101 22.76 21.62 -12.10
CA LYS A 101 21.77 22.29 -12.96
C LYS A 101 20.72 21.36 -13.55
N SER A 102 20.85 20.03 -13.46
CA SER A 102 19.77 19.13 -13.90
C SER A 102 18.54 19.41 -13.06
N VAL A 103 17.58 20.12 -13.64
CA VAL A 103 16.33 20.50 -12.98
C VAL A 103 15.59 19.19 -12.73
N PRO A 104 15.25 18.84 -11.47
CA PRO A 104 14.38 17.71 -11.23
C PRO A 104 13.08 17.98 -11.98
N VAL A 105 12.72 17.09 -12.90
CA VAL A 105 11.48 17.19 -13.67
C VAL A 105 10.33 17.14 -12.65
N ARG A 106 9.80 18.32 -12.32
CA ARG A 106 8.70 18.43 -11.37
C ARG A 106 7.42 18.41 -12.15
N ARG A 107 6.52 17.50 -11.77
CA ARG A 107 5.19 17.41 -12.33
C ARG A 107 4.46 18.74 -12.14
N THR A 108 3.84 19.24 -13.20
CA THR A 108 2.99 20.44 -13.16
C THR A 108 1.55 20.06 -12.82
N LYS A 109 0.77 21.04 -12.33
CA LYS A 109 -0.66 20.83 -12.10
C LYS A 109 -1.39 20.63 -13.43
N VAL A 110 -2.18 19.56 -13.52
CA VAL A 110 -2.99 19.20 -14.67
C VAL A 110 -4.46 19.47 -14.35
N LYS A 111 -5.06 20.41 -15.08
CA LYS A 111 -6.45 20.84 -14.85
C LYS A 111 -7.46 19.72 -15.15
N ASP A 112 -7.33 19.06 -16.30
CA ASP A 112 -8.27 18.06 -16.80
C ASP A 112 -7.55 16.74 -17.09
N MET A 113 -8.13 15.58 -16.74
CA MET A 113 -7.49 14.28 -16.96
C MET A 113 -7.65 13.85 -18.42
N SER A 114 -6.59 14.04 -19.22
CA SER A 114 -6.61 13.60 -20.62
C SER A 114 -6.42 12.09 -20.75
N ALA A 115 -7.15 11.48 -21.69
CA ALA A 115 -6.95 10.09 -22.12
C ALA A 115 -5.82 9.95 -23.17
N GLU A 116 -5.19 11.05 -23.58
CA GLU A 116 -4.09 11.03 -24.53
C GLU A 116 -2.90 10.21 -24.02
N VAL A 117 -2.42 9.28 -24.86
CA VAL A 117 -1.33 8.36 -24.51
C VAL A 117 -0.01 8.98 -24.94
N VAL A 118 0.53 9.81 -24.05
CA VAL A 118 1.85 10.44 -24.19
C VAL A 118 2.65 10.27 -22.91
N ASP A 119 3.97 10.16 -23.03
CA ASP A 119 4.88 9.92 -21.89
C ASP A 119 4.84 11.03 -20.83
N SER A 120 4.44 12.25 -21.21
CA SER A 120 4.26 13.38 -20.31
C SER A 120 2.96 13.34 -19.50
N ASN A 121 1.99 12.48 -19.87
CA ASN A 121 0.69 12.40 -19.21
C ASN A 121 0.71 11.30 -18.13
N PRO A 122 0.73 11.66 -16.83
CA PRO A 122 0.76 10.69 -15.74
C PRO A 122 -0.55 9.91 -15.58
N TYR A 123 -1.65 10.36 -16.22
CA TYR A 123 -2.98 9.75 -16.12
C TYR A 123 -3.33 8.83 -17.29
N SER A 124 -2.53 8.78 -18.35
CA SER A 124 -2.81 8.03 -19.58
C SER A 124 -3.21 6.56 -19.31
N ARG A 125 -2.47 5.87 -18.44
CA ARG A 125 -2.74 4.47 -18.06
C ARG A 125 -3.96 4.30 -17.16
N LEU A 126 -4.30 5.30 -16.36
CA LEU A 126 -5.49 5.29 -15.52
C LEU A 126 -6.75 5.50 -16.37
N MET A 127 -6.70 6.46 -17.30
CA MET A 127 -7.77 6.72 -18.26
C MET A 127 -7.99 5.58 -19.26
N ALA A 128 -7.01 4.68 -19.43
CA ALA A 128 -7.20 3.46 -20.21
C ALA A 128 -8.26 2.52 -19.60
N LEU A 129 -8.47 2.53 -18.27
CA LEU A 129 -9.53 1.76 -17.62
C LEU A 129 -10.93 2.11 -18.15
N GLN A 130 -11.12 3.38 -18.53
CA GLN A 130 -12.36 3.85 -19.13
C GLN A 130 -12.53 3.36 -20.55
N ARG A 131 -11.46 3.34 -21.34
CA ARG A 131 -11.47 2.77 -22.70
C ARG A 131 -11.71 1.27 -22.72
N MET A 132 -11.22 0.57 -21.69
CA MET A 132 -11.41 -0.87 -21.51
C MET A 132 -12.79 -1.23 -20.96
N GLY A 133 -13.66 -0.25 -20.68
CA GLY A 133 -15.00 -0.49 -20.13
C GLY A 133 -15.01 -0.98 -18.68
N ILE A 134 -13.89 -0.88 -17.96
CA ILE A 134 -13.82 -1.30 -16.54
C ILE A 134 -14.44 -0.24 -15.63
N VAL A 135 -14.18 1.04 -15.92
CA VAL A 135 -14.69 2.18 -15.15
C VAL A 135 -15.30 3.19 -16.11
N GLU A 136 -16.62 3.43 -16.03
CA GLU A 136 -17.32 4.31 -16.99
C GLU A 136 -16.79 5.75 -17.02
N ASN A 137 -16.50 6.33 -15.84
CA ASN A 137 -15.99 7.68 -15.71
C ASN A 137 -14.93 7.74 -14.61
N TYR A 138 -13.68 7.53 -15.01
CA TYR A 138 -12.56 7.54 -14.07
C TYR A 138 -12.27 8.95 -13.53
N GLU A 139 -12.60 10.01 -14.30
CA GLU A 139 -12.28 11.40 -13.93
C GLU A 139 -12.90 11.84 -12.60
N ARG A 140 -14.04 11.24 -12.25
CA ARG A 140 -14.76 11.47 -10.99
C ARG A 140 -13.93 11.22 -9.74
N ILE A 141 -12.83 10.47 -9.83
CA ILE A 141 -11.92 10.29 -8.68
C ILE A 141 -11.43 11.63 -8.09
N ARG A 142 -11.35 12.70 -8.91
CA ARG A 142 -10.99 14.06 -8.49
C ARG A 142 -12.07 14.78 -7.68
N GLU A 143 -13.30 14.31 -7.71
CA GLU A 143 -14.42 14.88 -6.96
C GLU A 143 -14.48 14.34 -5.52
N PHE A 144 -13.75 13.27 -5.24
CA PHE A 144 -13.82 12.59 -3.96
C PHE A 144 -12.73 13.05 -2.99
N SER A 145 -13.13 13.10 -1.71
CA SER A 145 -12.36 13.44 -0.54
C SER A 145 -12.30 12.24 0.40
N VAL A 146 -11.09 11.81 0.75
CA VAL A 146 -10.86 10.68 1.64
C VAL A 146 -10.10 11.14 2.88
N ALA A 147 -10.60 10.80 4.06
CA ALA A 147 -9.87 11.00 5.31
C ALA A 147 -9.09 9.73 5.66
N ILE A 148 -7.80 9.84 5.90
CA ILE A 148 -6.94 8.72 6.31
C ILE A 148 -6.46 9.00 7.72
N VAL A 149 -6.93 8.18 8.65
CA VAL A 149 -6.50 8.20 10.04
C VAL A 149 -5.36 7.21 10.19
N VAL A 150 -4.19 7.73 10.53
CA VAL A 150 -3.03 6.94 10.86
C VAL A 150 -2.60 7.29 12.29
N CYS A 151 -2.06 6.34 13.01
CA CYS A 151 -1.60 6.56 14.38
C CYS A 151 -0.43 5.62 14.61
N ILE A 152 0.77 6.12 14.98
CA ILE A 152 1.71 5.38 15.85
C ILE A 152 1.17 5.59 17.28
N CYS A 153 1.06 4.54 18.10
CA CYS A 153 1.12 4.71 19.54
C CYS A 153 2.58 4.70 20.00
N LEU A 154 3.23 5.87 20.06
CA LEU A 154 4.43 6.06 20.87
C LEU A 154 3.97 6.15 22.32
N LEU A 155 4.32 5.14 23.10
CA LEU A 155 4.24 5.23 24.56
C LEU A 155 4.98 6.50 25.00
N LEU A 156 4.28 7.37 25.74
CA LEU A 156 4.86 8.54 26.37
C LEU A 156 6.16 8.17 27.09
N PRO A 157 7.22 9.01 27.02
CA PRO A 157 8.36 8.85 27.89
C PRO A 157 7.92 9.28 29.30
N ILE A 158 7.53 8.32 30.14
CA ILE A 158 7.56 8.56 31.58
C ILE A 158 9.05 8.73 31.92
N TYR A 159 9.38 9.93 32.39
CA TYR A 159 10.65 10.30 32.99
C TYR A 159 11.28 9.11 33.74
N LEU A 160 12.37 8.54 33.23
CA LEU A 160 13.60 8.19 33.96
C LEU A 160 14.51 7.25 33.13
N SER A 161 15.76 7.70 32.99
CA SER A 161 16.94 6.97 32.51
C SER A 161 17.21 6.92 31.01
N LYS A 162 18.24 7.67 30.63
CA LYS A 162 18.94 7.61 29.34
C LYS A 162 19.54 6.21 29.13
N LYS A 163 18.80 5.29 28.52
CA LYS A 163 19.25 4.11 27.74
C LYS A 163 18.10 3.09 27.66
N ALA A 164 17.21 3.22 26.68
CA ALA A 164 16.45 2.10 26.14
C ALA A 164 15.81 2.51 24.81
N PHE A 165 15.76 1.55 23.91
CA PHE A 165 15.48 1.67 22.49
C PHE A 165 14.10 2.23 22.16
N ALA A 166 14.04 3.03 21.09
CA ALA A 166 12.85 3.52 20.44
C ALA A 166 11.89 2.37 20.10
N SER A 167 10.70 2.40 20.71
CA SER A 167 9.62 1.45 20.46
C SER A 167 8.68 1.98 19.38
N THR A 168 8.85 1.43 18.18
CA THR A 168 8.04 1.60 16.97
C THR A 168 6.62 1.08 17.13
N LEU A 169 5.59 1.88 16.86
CA LEU A 169 4.23 1.36 16.66
C LEU A 169 3.31 2.37 15.99
N GLY A 170 3.01 2.30 14.66
CA GLY A 170 2.05 3.06 13.74
C GLY A 170 2.29 4.39 12.88
N ILE A 171 1.59 4.62 11.77
CA ILE A 171 2.23 5.03 10.47
C ILE A 171 3.60 4.39 10.24
N GLY A 172 3.62 3.50 9.28
CA GLY A 172 4.78 3.50 8.41
C GLY A 172 4.56 2.73 7.14
N GLY A 173 3.63 1.77 7.11
CA GLY A 173 3.35 1.02 5.88
C GLY A 173 1.94 1.25 5.34
N VAL A 174 0.88 0.78 6.02
CA VAL A 174 -0.44 0.67 5.36
C VAL A 174 -1.00 2.06 5.01
N GLY A 175 -1.12 2.96 5.99
CA GLY A 175 -1.70 4.29 5.76
C GLY A 175 -0.89 5.17 4.80
N SER A 176 0.44 5.13 4.88
CA SER A 176 1.33 5.90 4.01
C SER A 176 1.32 5.38 2.58
N VAL A 177 1.35 4.05 2.38
CA VAL A 177 1.22 3.42 1.07
C VAL A 177 -0.17 3.64 0.49
N ALA A 178 -1.23 3.57 1.31
CA ALA A 178 -2.59 3.86 0.86
C ALA A 178 -2.74 5.32 0.40
N ALA A 179 -2.17 6.27 1.15
CA ALA A 179 -2.14 7.68 0.77
C ALA A 179 -1.36 7.91 -0.54
N GLU A 180 -0.21 7.24 -0.71
CA GLU A 180 0.56 7.29 -1.95
C GLU A 180 -0.23 6.73 -3.14
N MET A 181 -0.84 5.55 -3.00
CA MET A 181 -1.64 4.93 -4.05
C MET A 181 -2.82 5.81 -4.45
N LEU A 182 -3.59 6.35 -3.50
CA LEU A 182 -4.70 7.27 -3.78
C LEU A 182 -4.22 8.57 -4.44
N THR A 183 -3.08 9.10 -4.01
CA THR A 183 -2.45 10.30 -4.59
C THR A 183 -2.05 10.05 -6.05
N ARG A 184 -1.47 8.88 -6.35
CA ARG A 184 -1.13 8.46 -7.72
C ARG A 184 -2.37 8.22 -8.58
N CYS A 185 -3.46 7.73 -7.99
CA CYS A 185 -4.75 7.56 -8.66
C CYS A 185 -5.43 8.91 -9.01
N GLY A 186 -5.00 10.01 -8.38
CA GLY A 186 -5.54 11.35 -8.64
C GLY A 186 -6.77 11.70 -7.82
N ILE A 187 -6.90 11.16 -6.60
CA ILE A 187 -7.97 11.54 -5.66
C ILE A 187 -8.03 13.07 -5.49
N GLY A 188 -9.23 13.62 -5.34
CA GLY A 188 -9.44 15.06 -5.21
C GLY A 188 -8.78 15.66 -3.96
N ARG A 189 -9.11 15.09 -2.80
CA ARG A 189 -8.63 15.58 -1.51
C ARG A 189 -8.29 14.43 -0.56
N ILE A 190 -7.20 14.58 0.20
CA ILE A 190 -6.82 13.68 1.30
C ILE A 190 -6.65 14.48 2.59
N LEU A 191 -7.35 14.07 3.65
CA LEU A 191 -7.10 14.54 5.02
C LEU A 191 -6.23 13.50 5.72
N LEU A 192 -5.09 13.91 6.28
CA LEU A 192 -4.14 13.03 6.97
C LEU A 192 -4.13 13.36 8.45
N TYR A 193 -4.46 12.37 9.29
CA TYR A 193 -4.36 12.50 10.75
C TYR A 193 -3.26 11.58 11.26
N ASP A 194 -2.37 12.12 12.07
CA ASP A 194 -1.40 11.39 12.90
C ASP A 194 -0.80 12.36 13.92
N TYR A 195 -0.16 11.91 14.99
CA TYR A 195 0.47 12.80 15.96
C TYR A 195 1.97 12.62 16.13
N ASP A 196 2.57 11.67 15.42
CA ASP A 196 3.96 11.29 15.62
C ASP A 196 4.92 11.91 14.63
N LYS A 197 6.19 11.62 14.89
CA LYS A 197 7.32 12.03 14.07
C LYS A 197 7.94 10.84 13.37
N VAL A 198 8.60 11.11 12.26
CA VAL A 198 9.37 10.12 11.51
C VAL A 198 10.60 9.74 12.34
N GLU A 199 10.77 8.44 12.58
CA GLU A 199 11.94 7.87 13.25
C GLU A 199 12.73 6.97 12.29
N LEU A 200 14.03 6.81 12.53
CA LEU A 200 14.86 5.86 11.77
C LEU A 200 14.33 4.42 11.85
N ALA A 201 13.70 4.07 12.96
CA ALA A 201 13.09 2.76 13.13
C ALA A 201 11.86 2.53 12.21
N ASN A 202 11.34 3.58 11.56
CA ASN A 202 10.28 3.44 10.55
C ASN A 202 10.82 3.12 9.14
N MET A 203 12.14 3.17 8.92
CA MET A 203 12.76 2.94 7.61
C MET A 203 12.69 1.49 7.13
N ASN A 204 12.31 0.57 8.02
CA ASN A 204 11.99 -0.80 7.61
C ASN A 204 10.64 -0.90 6.88
N ARG A 205 9.86 0.19 6.81
CA ARG A 205 8.57 0.28 6.13
C ARG A 205 8.69 1.16 4.88
N LEU A 206 7.68 1.07 4.02
CA LEU A 206 7.64 1.85 2.77
C LEU A 206 7.41 3.33 3.05
N PHE A 207 7.54 4.17 2.01
CA PHE A 207 7.19 5.60 1.99
C PHE A 207 8.19 6.60 2.59
N PHE A 208 8.48 6.56 3.89
CA PHE A 208 9.34 7.58 4.52
C PHE A 208 10.81 7.40 4.20
N ARG A 209 11.57 8.50 4.22
CA ARG A 209 13.01 8.51 3.90
C ARG A 209 13.87 8.96 5.09
N PRO A 210 15.16 8.56 5.15
CA PRO A 210 16.03 8.94 6.26
C PRO A 210 16.18 10.45 6.45
N GLU A 211 16.05 11.24 5.39
CA GLU A 211 16.17 12.70 5.44
C GLU A 211 14.97 13.38 6.13
N GLN A 212 13.86 12.67 6.31
CA GLN A 212 12.63 13.18 6.92
C GLN A 212 12.57 12.94 8.43
N VAL A 213 13.58 12.27 9.00
CA VAL A 213 13.61 11.95 10.43
C VAL A 213 13.52 13.22 11.28
N GLY A 214 12.62 13.20 12.26
CA GLY A 214 12.33 14.34 13.14
C GLY A 214 11.22 15.27 12.66
N MET A 215 10.80 15.17 11.39
CA MET A 215 9.57 15.82 10.92
C MET A 215 8.34 15.12 11.50
N THR A 216 7.22 15.85 11.62
CA THR A 216 5.93 15.18 11.82
C THR A 216 5.64 14.33 10.60
N LYS A 217 5.01 13.19 10.80
CA LYS A 217 4.76 12.28 9.67
C LYS A 217 3.72 12.81 8.70
N THR A 218 2.75 13.54 9.22
CA THR A 218 1.77 14.29 8.42
C THR A 218 2.50 15.28 7.50
N ASP A 219 3.44 16.07 8.00
CA ASP A 219 4.18 17.03 7.16
C ASP A 219 5.12 16.32 6.17
N ALA A 220 5.82 15.28 6.61
CA ALA A 220 6.68 14.48 5.72
C ALA A 220 5.87 13.79 4.61
N ALA A 221 4.66 13.32 4.93
CA ALA A 221 3.74 12.76 3.96
C ALA A 221 3.24 13.82 2.99
N VAL A 222 2.77 14.98 3.47
CA VAL A 222 2.33 16.08 2.61
C VAL A 222 3.43 16.51 1.65
N GLN A 223 4.67 16.64 2.12
CA GLN A 223 5.81 16.98 1.27
C GLN A 223 5.99 15.95 0.14
N THR A 224 6.02 14.66 0.49
CA THR A 224 6.24 13.58 -0.47
C THR A 224 5.09 13.46 -1.48
N LEU A 225 3.83 13.50 -0.99
CA LEU A 225 2.64 13.34 -1.81
C LEU A 225 2.42 14.53 -2.75
N SER A 226 2.71 15.75 -2.30
CA SER A 226 2.65 16.96 -3.14
C SER A 226 3.64 16.89 -4.31
N ASP A 227 4.81 16.30 -4.08
CA ASP A 227 5.82 16.09 -5.13
C ASP A 227 5.42 14.98 -6.11
N ILE A 228 4.69 13.95 -5.65
CA ILE A 228 4.17 12.87 -6.48
C ILE A 228 3.04 13.36 -7.38
N ASN A 229 2.07 14.07 -6.80
CA ASN A 229 0.94 14.59 -7.54
C ASN A 229 0.45 15.94 -6.96
N PRO A 230 0.80 17.06 -7.61
CA PRO A 230 0.38 18.39 -7.15
C PRO A 230 -1.13 18.65 -7.37
N ASP A 231 -1.84 17.79 -8.10
CA ASP A 231 -3.27 17.95 -8.38
C ASP A 231 -4.15 17.64 -7.16
N VAL A 232 -3.61 16.89 -6.19
CA VAL A 232 -4.32 16.44 -4.99
C VAL A 232 -4.29 17.53 -3.92
N VAL A 233 -5.44 17.83 -3.33
CA VAL A 233 -5.54 18.72 -2.16
C VAL A 233 -5.19 17.92 -0.90
N LEU A 234 -4.17 18.34 -0.17
CA LEU A 234 -3.70 17.65 1.03
C LEU A 234 -3.90 18.54 2.26
N GLU A 235 -4.56 17.99 3.28
CA GLU A 235 -4.76 18.64 4.59
C GLU A 235 -4.14 17.77 5.68
N SER A 236 -3.16 18.29 6.42
CA SER A 236 -2.51 17.58 7.54
C SER A 236 -3.05 18.04 8.89
N TYR A 237 -3.30 17.06 9.76
CA TYR A 237 -3.72 17.28 11.14
C TYR A 237 -2.78 16.53 12.09
N THR A 238 -1.81 17.26 12.64
CA THR A 238 -0.85 16.71 13.61
C THR A 238 -1.45 16.68 15.01
N LEU A 239 -2.34 15.71 15.28
CA LEU A 239 -3.07 15.62 16.55
C LEU A 239 -3.46 14.19 16.90
N ASN A 240 -3.64 13.93 18.20
CA ASN A 240 -4.17 12.66 18.67
C ASN A 240 -5.70 12.74 18.74
N ILE A 241 -6.37 12.00 17.87
CA ILE A 241 -7.83 11.96 17.76
C ILE A 241 -8.52 11.42 19.02
N THR A 242 -7.82 10.67 19.89
CA THR A 242 -8.40 10.12 21.13
C THR A 242 -8.53 11.16 22.24
N THR A 243 -7.85 12.29 22.13
CA THR A 243 -8.00 13.42 23.06
C THR A 243 -9.31 14.15 22.80
N VAL A 244 -9.91 14.78 23.83
CA VAL A 244 -11.17 15.51 23.68
C VAL A 244 -11.09 16.58 22.58
N GLN A 245 -10.04 17.42 22.62
CA GLN A 245 -9.82 18.45 21.61
C GLN A 245 -9.53 17.86 20.22
N GLY A 246 -8.78 16.76 20.16
CA GLY A 246 -8.49 16.05 18.93
C GLY A 246 -9.73 15.46 18.28
N PHE A 247 -10.61 14.87 19.08
CA PHE A 247 -11.90 14.32 18.64
C PHE A 247 -12.83 15.41 18.10
N GLU A 248 -12.94 16.55 18.79
CA GLU A 248 -13.72 17.69 18.31
C GLU A 248 -13.20 18.22 16.97
N THR A 249 -11.87 18.32 16.84
CA THR A 249 -11.22 18.76 15.59
C THR A 249 -11.43 17.74 14.47
N PHE A 250 -11.31 16.45 14.78
CA PHE A 250 -11.57 15.36 13.84
C PHE A 250 -13.03 15.40 13.34
N MET A 251 -14.00 15.46 14.24
CA MET A 251 -15.42 15.57 13.90
C MET A 251 -15.72 16.83 13.06
N SER A 252 -15.13 17.97 13.42
CA SER A 252 -15.34 19.23 12.71
C SER A 252 -14.74 19.20 11.30
N SER A 253 -13.56 18.62 11.13
CA SER A 253 -12.91 18.47 9.83
C SER A 253 -13.65 17.47 8.93
N LEU A 254 -14.17 16.36 9.48
CA LEU A 254 -15.05 15.46 8.72
C LEU A 254 -16.35 16.15 8.27
N LYS A 255 -16.92 17.05 9.07
CA LYS A 255 -18.10 17.84 8.70
C LYS A 255 -17.80 18.97 7.71
N ASN A 256 -16.53 19.30 7.47
CA ASN A 256 -16.16 20.44 6.64
C ASN A 256 -16.43 20.17 5.14
N LYS A 257 -17.40 20.88 4.59
CA LYS A 257 -17.88 20.74 3.20
C LYS A 257 -17.24 21.71 2.21
N THR A 258 -16.15 22.38 2.58
CA THR A 258 -15.46 23.37 1.70
C THR A 258 -15.07 22.80 0.34
N PHE A 259 -14.68 21.53 0.27
CA PHE A 259 -14.31 20.87 -0.98
C PHE A 259 -15.52 20.42 -1.81
N CYS A 260 -16.57 19.89 -1.16
CA CYS A 260 -17.81 19.44 -1.81
C CYS A 260 -19.05 20.07 -1.14
N PRO A 261 -19.42 21.31 -1.50
CA PRO A 261 -20.52 22.03 -0.85
C PRO A 261 -21.89 21.41 -1.12
N SER A 262 -22.04 20.73 -2.26
CA SER A 262 -23.28 20.11 -2.73
C SER A 262 -23.64 18.80 -2.00
N LYS A 263 -22.74 18.28 -1.14
CA LYS A 263 -22.92 16.98 -0.52
C LYS A 263 -23.77 17.04 0.76
N GLU A 264 -24.76 16.16 0.84
CA GLU A 264 -25.53 15.91 2.06
C GLU A 264 -24.75 15.02 3.05
N GLY A 265 -24.90 15.26 4.36
CA GLY A 265 -24.17 14.52 5.40
C GLY A 265 -22.75 15.04 5.66
N SER A 266 -21.77 14.13 5.69
CA SER A 266 -20.35 14.42 5.95
C SER A 266 -19.64 15.10 4.77
N GLY A 267 -18.58 15.85 5.05
CA GLY A 267 -17.73 16.54 4.08
C GLY A 267 -16.68 15.64 3.41
N VAL A 268 -16.58 14.36 3.79
CA VAL A 268 -15.71 13.37 3.15
C VAL A 268 -16.53 12.18 2.62
N GLU A 269 -16.04 11.51 1.58
CA GLU A 269 -16.67 10.32 0.99
C GLU A 269 -16.40 9.06 1.81
N LEU A 270 -15.18 8.93 2.30
CA LEU A 270 -14.74 7.73 3.00
C LEU A 270 -13.70 8.09 4.04
N VAL A 271 -13.77 7.43 5.20
CA VAL A 271 -12.70 7.44 6.19
C VAL A 271 -11.96 6.10 6.10
N LEU A 272 -10.64 6.12 6.07
CA LEU A 272 -9.77 4.95 6.12
C LEU A 272 -9.05 4.92 7.47
N SER A 273 -9.32 3.90 8.26
CA SER A 273 -8.66 3.66 9.55
C SER A 273 -7.48 2.71 9.34
N CYS A 274 -6.27 3.27 9.45
CA CYS A 274 -5.00 2.57 9.31
C CYS A 274 -4.17 2.64 10.61
N VAL A 275 -4.86 2.71 11.75
CA VAL A 275 -4.29 2.83 13.10
C VAL A 275 -3.94 1.47 13.68
N ASP A 276 -3.04 1.44 14.65
CA ASP A 276 -2.47 0.20 15.21
C ASP A 276 -3.00 -0.17 16.61
N ASN A 277 -3.87 0.64 17.19
CA ASN A 277 -4.39 0.47 18.54
C ASN A 277 -5.93 0.48 18.52
N TYR A 278 -6.53 -0.18 19.49
CA TYR A 278 -7.98 -0.32 19.55
C TYR A 278 -8.69 0.95 20.04
N GLU A 279 -8.02 1.77 20.85
CA GLU A 279 -8.53 3.05 21.35
C GLU A 279 -8.87 3.98 20.19
N ALA A 280 -7.95 4.21 19.26
CA ALA A 280 -8.16 5.02 18.08
C ALA A 280 -9.24 4.44 17.14
N ARG A 281 -9.28 3.11 16.94
CA ARG A 281 -10.35 2.45 16.14
C ARG A 281 -11.73 2.69 16.75
N MET A 282 -11.83 2.62 18.07
CA MET A 282 -13.08 2.90 18.78
C MET A 282 -13.52 4.35 18.63
N VAL A 283 -12.57 5.30 18.64
CA VAL A 283 -12.84 6.72 18.42
C VAL A 283 -13.31 6.99 16.99
N VAL A 284 -12.65 6.41 15.98
CA VAL A 284 -13.11 6.49 14.58
C VAL A 284 -14.50 5.88 14.43
N ASN A 285 -14.73 4.72 15.03
CA ASN A 285 -16.04 4.06 15.03
C ASN A 285 -17.13 4.92 15.66
N GLN A 286 -16.84 5.59 16.78
CA GLN A 286 -17.78 6.49 17.44
C GLN A 286 -18.13 7.67 16.54
N ALA A 287 -17.12 8.37 16.02
CA ALA A 287 -17.29 9.49 15.10
C ALA A 287 -18.12 9.08 13.87
N CYS A 288 -17.80 7.94 13.26
CA CYS A 288 -18.47 7.50 12.04
C CYS A 288 -19.93 7.09 12.29
N ASN A 289 -20.24 6.47 13.43
CA ASN A 289 -21.63 6.16 13.78
C ASN A 289 -22.46 7.43 14.06
N GLU A 290 -21.87 8.43 14.73
CA GLU A 290 -22.54 9.71 15.00
C GLU A 290 -22.80 10.53 13.71
N LEU A 291 -21.88 10.48 12.75
CA LEU A 291 -21.99 11.21 11.49
C LEU A 291 -22.69 10.44 10.38
N ASN A 292 -23.07 9.18 10.62
CA ASN A 292 -23.49 8.23 9.58
C ASN A 292 -22.48 8.18 8.41
N GLN A 293 -21.18 8.18 8.74
CA GLN A 293 -20.08 8.20 7.78
C GLN A 293 -19.63 6.77 7.48
N THR A 294 -19.63 6.38 6.21
CA THR A 294 -19.01 5.13 5.77
C THR A 294 -17.50 5.18 5.93
N TRP A 295 -16.91 4.09 6.41
CA TRP A 295 -15.47 4.00 6.60
C TRP A 295 -14.96 2.60 6.33
N MET A 296 -13.67 2.47 6.05
CA MET A 296 -13.00 1.18 5.97
C MET A 296 -11.92 1.10 7.03
N GLU A 297 -11.81 -0.05 7.67
CA GLU A 297 -10.75 -0.37 8.60
C GLU A 297 -9.76 -1.31 7.92
N SER A 298 -8.50 -1.21 8.33
CA SER A 298 -7.45 -2.13 7.91
C SER A 298 -6.55 -2.49 9.07
N GLU A 299 -6.10 -3.74 9.07
CA GLU A 299 -5.12 -4.25 10.02
C GLU A 299 -4.08 -5.11 9.31
N ALA A 300 -2.82 -4.94 9.71
CA ALA A 300 -1.70 -5.75 9.22
C ALA A 300 -0.73 -6.16 10.35
N GLN A 301 -1.02 -5.82 11.61
CA GLN A 301 -0.11 -6.00 12.74
C GLN A 301 -0.84 -5.86 14.08
N LEU A 302 -0.52 -6.70 15.07
CA LEU A 302 -0.76 -6.39 16.49
C LEU A 302 0.44 -6.72 17.38
N SER A 303 0.59 -5.92 18.42
CA SER A 303 1.38 -6.22 19.60
C SER A 303 0.83 -7.45 20.33
N ARG A 304 1.58 -8.56 20.24
CA ARG A 304 1.65 -9.72 21.15
C ARG A 304 0.50 -9.81 22.18
N LEU A 305 -0.50 -10.64 21.90
CA LEU A 305 -1.35 -11.22 22.93
C LEU A 305 -0.57 -12.37 23.62
N MET A 306 -0.91 -12.65 24.87
CA MET A 306 -0.20 -13.63 25.68
C MET A 306 -0.19 -15.05 25.06
N PRO A 307 0.79 -15.91 25.42
CA PRO A 307 0.86 -17.28 24.92
C PRO A 307 -0.45 -18.03 25.13
N VAL A 308 -0.78 -18.83 24.12
CA VAL A 308 -1.95 -19.70 23.89
C VAL A 308 -2.46 -20.52 25.10
N CYS A 309 -1.75 -20.55 26.22
CA CYS A 309 -2.08 -21.36 27.40
C CYS A 309 -3.19 -20.82 28.31
N GLU A 310 -3.52 -19.52 28.32
CA GLU A 310 -4.61 -19.00 29.20
C GLU A 310 -5.98 -18.88 28.52
N ILE A 311 -6.04 -18.83 27.18
CA ILE A 311 -7.30 -18.80 26.41
C ILE A 311 -8.06 -20.13 26.53
N ALA A 312 -7.36 -21.23 26.82
CA ALA A 312 -7.97 -22.55 26.99
C ALA A 312 -9.01 -22.64 28.13
N ARG A 313 -8.92 -21.80 29.18
CA ARG A 313 -9.90 -21.81 30.27
C ARG A 313 -11.21 -21.09 29.91
N LEU A 314 -11.17 -20.10 29.03
CA LEU A 314 -12.37 -19.39 28.56
C LEU A 314 -13.03 -20.09 27.37
N PHE A 315 -12.26 -20.88 26.62
CA PHE A 315 -12.77 -21.73 25.53
C PHE A 315 -13.80 -22.76 26.02
N ILE A 316 -13.68 -23.23 27.28
CA ILE A 316 -14.64 -24.15 27.90
C ILE A 316 -15.98 -23.44 28.19
N LEU A 317 -16.00 -22.11 28.38
CA LEU A 317 -17.25 -21.37 28.60
C LEU A 317 -18.01 -21.10 27.29
N ILE A 318 -17.28 -20.92 26.18
CA ILE A 318 -17.86 -20.60 24.86
C ILE A 318 -18.39 -21.86 24.15
N GLN A 319 -17.93 -23.06 24.50
CA GLN A 319 -18.44 -24.32 23.91
C GLN A 319 -19.93 -24.62 24.20
N ASN A 320 -20.58 -23.91 25.12
CA ASN A 320 -22.04 -24.02 25.32
C ASN A 320 -22.88 -23.16 24.36
N LEU A 321 -22.26 -22.30 23.55
CA LEU A 321 -22.92 -21.61 22.45
C LEU A 321 -22.61 -22.37 21.16
N ASN A 322 -23.62 -23.07 20.65
CA ASN A 322 -23.63 -23.83 19.39
C ASN A 322 -23.44 -22.91 18.16
N VAL A 323 -22.32 -22.22 18.07
CA VAL A 323 -21.95 -21.35 16.94
C VAL A 323 -20.65 -21.88 16.33
N LEU A 324 -20.81 -22.97 15.59
CA LEU A 324 -19.80 -23.54 14.68
C LEU A 324 -19.46 -22.49 13.61
N GLY A 325 -18.48 -21.63 13.88
CA GLY A 325 -18.01 -20.60 12.93
C GLY A 325 -17.05 -19.56 13.51
N LEU A 326 -16.97 -19.42 14.83
CA LEU A 326 -16.23 -18.33 15.48
C LEU A 326 -14.70 -18.50 15.58
N LYS A 327 -14.12 -19.62 15.13
CA LYS A 327 -12.66 -19.87 15.27
C LYS A 327 -11.75 -18.99 14.40
N HIS A 328 -12.29 -18.24 13.43
CA HIS A 328 -11.54 -17.37 12.52
C HIS A 328 -11.85 -15.87 12.69
N PHE A 329 -12.65 -15.51 13.69
CA PHE A 329 -13.08 -14.12 13.86
C PHE A 329 -11.93 -13.28 14.43
N GLN A 330 -11.48 -12.31 13.62
CA GLN A 330 -10.39 -11.38 13.94
C GLN A 330 -9.09 -12.12 14.30
N SER A 331 -8.60 -12.97 13.39
CA SER A 331 -7.27 -13.57 13.51
C SER A 331 -6.20 -12.51 13.29
N VAL A 332 -5.90 -11.80 14.36
CA VAL A 332 -4.84 -10.80 14.43
C VAL A 332 -3.47 -11.49 14.35
N SER A 333 -2.61 -11.08 13.41
CA SER A 333 -1.26 -11.65 13.28
C SER A 333 -0.26 -10.90 14.18
N GLU A 334 0.36 -11.67 15.07
CA GLU A 334 1.52 -11.24 15.88
C GLU A 334 2.84 -11.30 15.09
N ASP A 335 2.81 -12.00 13.95
CA ASP A 335 3.95 -12.44 13.15
C ASP A 335 4.05 -11.74 11.77
N ALA A 336 3.22 -10.72 11.52
CA ALA A 336 3.13 -9.96 10.27
C ALA A 336 2.75 -10.76 9.01
N VAL A 337 2.15 -11.94 9.16
CA VAL A 337 1.78 -12.85 8.06
C VAL A 337 0.30 -12.84 7.73
N SER A 338 -0.54 -12.13 8.49
CA SER A 338 -1.94 -11.90 8.16
C SER A 338 -2.32 -10.43 8.21
N GLY A 339 -3.42 -10.11 7.55
CA GLY A 339 -4.05 -8.80 7.60
C GLY A 339 -5.48 -8.87 7.11
N HIS A 340 -6.21 -7.77 7.22
CA HIS A 340 -7.55 -7.69 6.67
C HIS A 340 -7.95 -6.25 6.36
N ILE A 341 -9.01 -6.12 5.57
CA ILE A 341 -9.76 -4.89 5.40
C ILE A 341 -11.24 -5.17 5.68
N GLN A 342 -11.93 -4.19 6.23
CA GLN A 342 -13.36 -4.26 6.49
C GLN A 342 -14.03 -2.96 6.06
N LEU A 343 -15.16 -3.05 5.35
CA LEU A 343 -16.04 -1.94 5.08
C LEU A 343 -17.10 -1.85 6.17
N LEU A 344 -17.26 -0.66 6.74
CA LEU A 344 -18.19 -0.34 7.79
C LEU A 344 -19.12 0.79 7.31
N ILE A 345 -20.33 0.40 6.92
CA ILE A 345 -21.47 1.27 6.69
C ILE A 345 -22.34 1.25 7.95
N PRO A 346 -22.43 2.36 8.71
CA PRO A 346 -23.24 2.42 9.92
C PRO A 346 -24.69 1.99 9.68
N GLY A 347 -25.20 1.07 10.51
CA GLY A 347 -26.56 0.53 10.39
C GLY A 347 -26.75 -0.62 9.40
N GLU A 348 -25.91 -0.72 8.38
CA GLU A 348 -25.98 -1.77 7.35
C GLU A 348 -25.06 -2.97 7.64
N THR A 349 -23.82 -2.68 7.99
CA THR A 349 -22.77 -3.66 8.31
C THR A 349 -22.38 -3.57 9.78
N ALA A 350 -21.74 -4.60 10.31
CA ALA A 350 -21.20 -4.57 11.66
C ALA A 350 -20.24 -3.39 11.85
N CYS A 351 -20.57 -2.49 12.78
CA CYS A 351 -19.60 -1.49 13.25
C CYS A 351 -18.51 -2.18 14.09
N PHE A 352 -17.41 -1.51 14.40
CA PHE A 352 -16.29 -2.08 15.15
C PHE A 352 -16.72 -2.57 16.55
N ALA A 353 -17.64 -1.85 17.21
CA ALA A 353 -18.24 -2.23 18.50
C ALA A 353 -19.28 -3.37 18.43
N CYS A 354 -19.67 -3.86 17.25
CA CYS A 354 -20.62 -4.99 17.15
C CYS A 354 -19.96 -6.33 17.51
N ALA A 355 -18.69 -6.48 17.14
CA ALA A 355 -17.85 -7.63 17.45
C ALA A 355 -16.49 -7.14 17.98
N PRO A 356 -16.45 -6.57 19.20
CA PRO A 356 -15.22 -6.04 19.75
C PRO A 356 -14.22 -7.17 20.05
N PRO A 357 -12.92 -6.94 19.88
CA PRO A 357 -11.90 -7.90 20.28
C PRO A 357 -11.93 -8.11 21.79
N LEU A 358 -11.45 -9.26 22.26
CA LEU A 358 -11.53 -9.66 23.67
C LEU A 358 -10.93 -8.62 24.62
N VAL A 359 -9.84 -7.96 24.24
CA VAL A 359 -9.18 -6.92 25.04
C VAL A 359 -10.13 -5.75 25.30
N VAL A 360 -10.86 -5.30 24.27
CA VAL A 360 -11.86 -4.22 24.38
C VAL A 360 -13.07 -4.71 25.17
N ALA A 361 -13.57 -5.92 24.88
CA ALA A 361 -14.74 -6.49 25.55
C ALA A 361 -14.53 -6.73 27.06
N SER A 362 -13.31 -7.06 27.47
CA SER A 362 -12.94 -7.30 28.87
C SER A 362 -12.57 -6.03 29.64
N GLY A 363 -12.47 -4.88 28.97
CA GLY A 363 -12.07 -3.61 29.60
C GLY A 363 -10.60 -3.57 30.04
N VAL A 364 -9.78 -4.47 29.54
CA VAL A 364 -8.34 -4.50 29.83
C VAL A 364 -7.65 -3.41 29.02
N ASP A 365 -6.80 -2.62 29.67
CA ASP A 365 -6.00 -1.60 28.98
C ASP A 365 -4.97 -2.27 28.07
N GLU A 366 -5.02 -1.98 26.77
CA GLU A 366 -4.09 -2.50 25.76
C GLU A 366 -2.63 -2.21 26.13
N ARG A 367 -2.36 -1.12 26.84
CA ARG A 367 -1.00 -0.76 27.31
C ARG A 367 -0.40 -1.81 28.24
N THR A 368 -1.23 -2.56 28.96
CA THR A 368 -0.78 -3.65 29.84
C THR A 368 -0.31 -4.88 29.07
N LEU A 369 -0.70 -5.02 27.80
CA LEU A 369 -0.27 -6.12 26.92
C LEU A 369 1.07 -5.82 26.24
N LYS A 370 1.40 -4.54 26.05
CA LYS A 370 2.64 -4.08 25.44
C LYS A 370 3.79 -4.17 26.45
N ARG A 371 4.66 -5.16 26.31
CA ARG A 371 5.90 -5.26 27.09
C ARG A 371 6.94 -4.30 26.53
N GLU A 372 7.53 -3.48 27.40
CA GLU A 372 8.65 -2.61 27.02
C GLU A 372 9.81 -3.42 26.43
N GLY A 373 10.37 -2.94 25.31
CA GLY A 373 11.47 -3.59 24.60
C GLY A 373 11.06 -4.72 23.64
N VAL A 374 9.77 -5.03 23.48
CA VAL A 374 9.29 -6.03 22.52
C VAL A 374 8.55 -5.33 21.36
N CYS A 375 9.14 -5.36 20.16
CA CYS A 375 8.50 -4.85 18.95
C CYS A 375 7.65 -5.94 18.30
N ALA A 376 6.46 -5.57 17.83
CA ALA A 376 5.68 -6.45 16.96
C ALA A 376 6.42 -6.61 15.62
N ALA A 377 6.43 -7.83 15.06
CA ALA A 377 6.97 -8.05 13.73
C ALA A 377 6.17 -7.22 12.72
N SER A 378 6.85 -6.67 11.71
CA SER A 378 6.19 -5.98 10.61
C SER A 378 6.93 -6.28 9.31
N LEU A 379 6.19 -6.73 8.30
CA LEU A 379 6.74 -7.04 6.99
C LEU A 379 6.19 -6.06 5.94
N PRO A 380 7.06 -5.35 5.19
CA PRO A 380 6.61 -4.39 4.16
C PRO A 380 5.70 -5.00 3.09
N THR A 381 5.87 -6.29 2.80
CA THR A 381 5.05 -7.01 1.82
C THR A 381 3.60 -7.11 2.29
N THR A 382 3.36 -7.57 3.52
CA THR A 382 2.00 -7.64 4.10
C THR A 382 1.35 -6.27 4.17
N MET A 383 2.12 -5.24 4.54
CA MET A 383 1.61 -3.86 4.57
C MET A 383 1.24 -3.36 3.18
N GLY A 384 2.06 -3.68 2.15
CA GLY A 384 1.78 -3.35 0.76
C GLY A 384 0.54 -4.08 0.22
N VAL A 385 0.38 -5.36 0.54
CA VAL A 385 -0.81 -6.15 0.16
C VAL A 385 -2.06 -5.57 0.79
N VAL A 386 -2.07 -5.35 2.10
CA VAL A 386 -3.24 -4.79 2.81
C VAL A 386 -3.58 -3.39 2.31
N ALA A 387 -2.58 -2.52 2.10
CA ALA A 387 -2.79 -1.18 1.54
C ALA A 387 -3.36 -1.24 0.11
N GLY A 388 -2.83 -2.12 -0.73
CA GLY A 388 -3.33 -2.35 -2.09
C GLY A 388 -4.78 -2.83 -2.10
N LEU A 389 -5.11 -3.80 -1.25
CA LEU A 389 -6.49 -4.29 -1.10
C LEU A 389 -7.42 -3.19 -0.59
N LEU A 390 -6.99 -2.39 0.40
CA LEU A 390 -7.76 -1.29 0.96
C LEU A 390 -8.07 -0.22 -0.09
N VAL A 391 -7.06 0.21 -0.85
CA VAL A 391 -7.23 1.21 -1.90
C VAL A 391 -8.04 0.66 -3.06
N GLN A 392 -7.85 -0.61 -3.44
CA GLN A 392 -8.68 -1.24 -4.47
C GLN A 392 -10.15 -1.28 -4.06
N ASN A 393 -10.44 -1.62 -2.80
CA ASN A 393 -11.82 -1.59 -2.29
C ASN A 393 -12.39 -0.17 -2.24
N THR A 394 -11.54 0.82 -1.90
CA THR A 394 -11.88 2.25 -1.95
C THR A 394 -12.25 2.69 -3.37
N LEU A 395 -11.44 2.35 -4.37
CA LEU A 395 -11.71 2.69 -5.76
C LEU A 395 -13.01 2.03 -6.25
N LYS A 396 -13.21 0.73 -5.99
CA LYS A 396 -14.47 0.03 -6.32
C LYS A 396 -15.68 0.74 -5.68
N PHE A 397 -15.55 1.14 -4.42
CA PHE A 397 -16.62 1.81 -3.68
C PHE A 397 -16.94 3.21 -4.22
N LEU A 398 -15.92 4.01 -4.54
CA LEU A 398 -16.08 5.39 -5.00
C LEU A 398 -16.51 5.47 -6.48
N LEU A 399 -15.83 4.70 -7.35
CA LEU A 399 -16.04 4.72 -8.79
C LEU A 399 -17.12 3.73 -9.27
N LYS A 400 -17.71 2.96 -8.36
CA LYS A 400 -18.84 2.05 -8.62
C LYS A 400 -18.57 1.01 -9.72
N PHE A 401 -17.43 0.34 -9.62
CA PHE A 401 -17.07 -0.79 -10.50
C PHE A 401 -16.73 -2.04 -9.68
N GLY A 402 -16.94 -3.21 -10.29
CA GLY A 402 -16.70 -4.51 -9.65
C GLY A 402 -17.51 -4.72 -8.38
N HIS A 403 -17.11 -5.72 -7.58
CA HIS A 403 -17.77 -6.05 -6.31
C HIS A 403 -17.00 -5.49 -5.11
N VAL A 404 -17.63 -4.65 -4.29
CA VAL A 404 -17.03 -4.12 -3.05
C VAL A 404 -17.07 -5.20 -1.97
N SER A 405 -15.93 -5.48 -1.34
CA SER A 405 -15.82 -6.51 -0.31
C SER A 405 -16.20 -5.93 1.06
N PRO A 406 -17.22 -6.48 1.77
CA PRO A 406 -17.55 -6.06 3.13
C PRO A 406 -16.45 -6.42 4.12
N TYR A 407 -15.81 -7.57 3.93
CA TYR A 407 -14.61 -7.98 4.62
C TYR A 407 -13.75 -8.80 3.66
N LEU A 408 -12.44 -8.59 3.71
CA LEU A 408 -11.45 -9.37 3.01
C LEU A 408 -10.24 -9.59 3.91
N GLY A 409 -10.01 -10.84 4.31
CA GLY A 409 -8.81 -11.25 5.02
C GLY A 409 -7.68 -11.62 4.06
N TYR A 410 -6.48 -11.68 4.60
CA TYR A 410 -5.26 -12.12 3.93
C TYR A 410 -4.42 -12.96 4.89
N SER A 411 -3.98 -14.13 4.44
CA SER A 411 -3.00 -14.96 5.14
C SER A 411 -1.89 -15.34 4.17
N SER A 412 -0.70 -14.77 4.37
CA SER A 412 0.50 -15.04 3.56
C SER A 412 1.10 -16.42 3.79
N LEU A 413 0.74 -17.11 4.88
CA LEU A 413 1.20 -18.49 5.13
C LEU A 413 0.53 -19.51 4.21
N LYS A 414 -0.68 -19.20 3.73
CA LYS A 414 -1.52 -20.11 2.93
C LYS A 414 -1.98 -19.49 1.62
N ASP A 415 -1.52 -18.28 1.31
CA ASP A 415 -2.02 -17.42 0.22
C ASP A 415 -3.55 -17.41 0.17
N TYR A 416 -4.17 -17.27 1.35
CA TYR A 416 -5.61 -17.43 1.54
C TYR A 416 -6.30 -16.08 1.76
N PHE A 417 -7.37 -15.84 1.00
CA PHE A 417 -8.10 -14.57 0.96
C PHE A 417 -9.59 -14.76 1.29
N PRO A 418 -9.97 -14.95 2.56
CA PRO A 418 -11.36 -15.15 2.93
C PRO A 418 -12.19 -13.87 2.81
N THR A 419 -13.35 -13.97 2.15
CA THR A 419 -14.36 -12.91 2.14
C THR A 419 -15.53 -13.27 3.05
N MET A 420 -16.08 -12.30 3.76
CA MET A 420 -17.28 -12.48 4.57
C MET A 420 -18.10 -11.20 4.63
N ALA A 421 -19.34 -11.31 5.12
CA ALA A 421 -20.21 -10.17 5.40
C ALA A 421 -20.65 -10.23 6.87
N MET A 422 -20.26 -9.23 7.65
CA MET A 422 -20.62 -9.12 9.06
C MET A 422 -21.83 -8.20 9.23
N LYS A 423 -22.88 -8.71 9.86
CA LYS A 423 -24.11 -7.96 10.12
C LYS A 423 -24.04 -7.18 11.45
N PRO A 424 -24.74 -6.05 11.57
CA PRO A 424 -24.83 -5.30 12.81
C PRO A 424 -25.34 -6.16 13.96
N ASN A 425 -24.78 -5.96 15.15
CA ASN A 425 -25.28 -6.55 16.39
C ASN A 425 -26.49 -5.72 16.88
N PRO A 426 -27.70 -6.31 17.00
CA PRO A 426 -28.89 -5.62 17.50
C PRO A 426 -28.79 -5.15 18.97
N GLN A 427 -27.76 -5.63 19.69
CA GLN A 427 -27.44 -5.26 21.07
C GLN A 427 -26.05 -4.62 21.17
N CYS A 428 -25.60 -3.94 20.11
CA CYS A 428 -24.33 -3.21 20.12
C CYS A 428 -24.27 -2.22 21.29
N SER A 429 -23.11 -2.14 21.96
CA SER A 429 -22.87 -1.21 23.05
C SER A 429 -22.88 0.26 22.61
N ASN A 430 -22.72 0.53 21.31
CA ASN A 430 -22.74 1.87 20.75
C ASN A 430 -24.19 2.29 20.42
N ALA A 431 -24.72 3.26 21.18
CA ALA A 431 -26.09 3.75 21.00
C ALA A 431 -26.34 4.35 19.61
N ALA A 432 -25.37 5.09 19.05
CA ALA A 432 -25.49 5.64 17.71
C ALA A 432 -25.59 4.52 16.65
N CYS A 433 -24.85 3.42 16.82
CA CYS A 433 -25.00 2.24 15.93
C CYS A 433 -26.42 1.67 15.96
N LEU A 434 -27.05 1.55 17.15
CA LEU A 434 -28.43 1.08 17.27
C LEU A 434 -29.43 2.04 16.60
N GLU A 435 -29.19 3.34 16.68
CA GLU A 435 -29.99 4.34 15.95
C GLU A 435 -29.84 4.19 14.44
N ARG A 436 -28.61 4.08 13.93
CA ARG A 436 -28.35 3.86 12.49
C ARG A 436 -29.00 2.55 11.99
N GLN A 437 -28.99 1.49 12.80
CA GLN A 437 -29.68 0.24 12.47
C GLN A 437 -31.19 0.45 12.31
N LYS A 438 -31.83 1.23 13.20
CA LYS A 438 -33.25 1.56 13.07
C LYS A 438 -33.52 2.35 11.81
N GLU A 439 -32.72 3.38 11.53
CA GLU A 439 -32.81 4.18 10.28
C GLU A 439 -32.68 3.28 9.04
N TYR A 440 -31.69 2.38 9.03
CA TYR A 440 -31.46 1.44 7.93
C TYR A 440 -32.63 0.47 7.73
N ILE A 441 -33.23 -0.03 8.81
CA ILE A 441 -34.41 -0.90 8.75
C ILE A 441 -35.63 -0.14 8.23
N LEU A 442 -35.83 1.11 8.66
CA LEU A 442 -36.93 1.96 8.17
C LEU A 442 -36.79 2.29 6.69
N ALA A 443 -35.56 2.49 6.21
CA ALA A 443 -35.26 2.74 4.80
C ALA A 443 -35.34 1.48 3.91
N LYS A 444 -35.45 0.28 4.50
CA LYS A 444 -35.43 -1.00 3.80
C LYS A 444 -36.43 -1.10 2.63
N PRO A 445 -37.72 -0.71 2.76
CA PRO A 445 -38.66 -0.87 1.66
C PRO A 445 -38.30 -0.05 0.43
N ALA A 446 -37.82 1.19 0.63
CA ALA A 446 -37.39 2.06 -0.45
C ALA A 446 -36.08 1.57 -1.10
N ARG A 447 -35.13 1.09 -0.30
CA ARG A 447 -33.87 0.52 -0.81
C ARG A 447 -34.11 -0.77 -1.59
N ASP A 448 -34.87 -1.71 -1.03
CA ASP A 448 -35.15 -3.00 -1.68
C ASP A 448 -35.91 -2.79 -3.01
N ALA A 449 -36.79 -1.77 -3.09
CA ALA A 449 -37.42 -1.37 -4.34
C ALA A 449 -36.43 -0.78 -5.36
N ALA A 450 -35.49 0.07 -4.93
CA ALA A 450 -34.46 0.63 -5.79
C ALA A 450 -33.46 -0.42 -6.30
N GLU A 451 -33.07 -1.37 -5.44
CA GLU A 451 -32.18 -2.47 -5.79
C GLU A 451 -32.85 -3.45 -6.75
N LYS A 452 -34.12 -3.77 -6.53
CA LYS A 452 -34.92 -4.56 -7.48
C LYS A 452 -35.02 -3.86 -8.84
N ALA A 453 -35.32 -2.56 -8.87
CA ALA A 453 -35.38 -1.79 -10.12
C ALA A 453 -34.01 -1.76 -10.84
N LYS A 454 -32.92 -1.66 -10.08
CA LYS A 454 -31.57 -1.73 -10.62
C LYS A 454 -31.24 -3.11 -11.20
N MET A 455 -31.56 -4.20 -10.49
CA MET A 455 -31.37 -5.56 -10.98
C MET A 455 -32.22 -5.83 -12.23
N GLU A 456 -33.45 -5.32 -12.30
CA GLU A 456 -34.30 -5.43 -13.49
C GLU A 456 -33.70 -4.66 -14.68
N ALA A 457 -33.12 -3.48 -14.45
CA ALA A 457 -32.44 -2.70 -15.49
C ALA A 457 -31.13 -3.38 -15.96
N GLU A 458 -30.32 -3.91 -15.03
CA GLU A 458 -29.10 -4.66 -15.35
C GLU A 458 -29.42 -5.97 -16.07
N ALA A 459 -30.45 -6.71 -15.63
CA ALA A 459 -30.90 -7.93 -16.32
C ALA A 459 -31.41 -7.64 -17.74
N ALA A 460 -32.09 -6.51 -17.95
CA ALA A 460 -32.51 -6.08 -19.28
C ALA A 460 -31.30 -5.70 -20.17
N ALA A 461 -30.24 -5.12 -19.59
CA ALA A 461 -29.00 -4.82 -20.31
C ALA A 461 -28.21 -6.09 -20.67
N VAL A 462 -28.09 -7.05 -19.74
CA VAL A 462 -27.40 -8.34 -19.97
C VAL A 462 -28.16 -9.21 -20.98
N ALA A 463 -29.49 -9.19 -20.96
CA ALA A 463 -30.29 -9.89 -21.97
C ALA A 463 -30.11 -9.34 -23.40
N ALA A 464 -29.62 -8.10 -23.53
CA ALA A 464 -29.27 -7.50 -24.82
C ALA A 464 -27.82 -7.78 -25.26
N ASP A 465 -26.96 -8.26 -24.35
CA ASP A 465 -25.52 -8.48 -24.54
C ASP A 465 -25.20 -9.98 -24.52
N VAL A 466 -25.78 -10.73 -25.45
CA VAL A 466 -25.36 -12.10 -25.72
C VAL A 466 -23.97 -12.03 -26.38
N PRO A 467 -22.97 -12.79 -25.93
CA PRO A 467 -21.64 -12.79 -26.55
C PRO A 467 -21.76 -13.04 -28.04
N LEU A 468 -21.58 -11.99 -28.84
CA LEU A 468 -21.67 -12.08 -30.28
C LEU A 468 -20.28 -12.49 -30.78
N HIS A 469 -20.18 -13.69 -31.30
CA HIS A 469 -18.95 -14.15 -31.93
C HIS A 469 -18.85 -13.49 -33.31
N ASP A 470 -17.88 -12.57 -33.48
CA ASP A 470 -17.59 -11.93 -34.77
C ASP A 470 -17.30 -12.98 -35.85
N ASP A 471 -16.71 -14.12 -35.45
CA ASP A 471 -16.42 -15.29 -36.26
C ASP A 471 -16.95 -16.58 -35.61
N ASN A 472 -17.71 -17.36 -36.36
CA ASN A 472 -18.12 -18.71 -35.96
C ASN A 472 -18.07 -19.65 -37.18
N GLU A 473 -16.92 -19.68 -37.87
CA GLU A 473 -16.73 -20.47 -39.09
C GLU A 473 -16.98 -21.97 -38.90
N TRP A 474 -16.81 -22.45 -37.68
CA TRP A 474 -16.95 -23.87 -37.30
C TRP A 474 -18.35 -24.22 -36.79
N ASN A 475 -19.32 -23.29 -36.85
CA ASN A 475 -20.69 -23.46 -36.35
C ASN A 475 -20.74 -24.04 -34.93
N ILE A 476 -19.85 -23.58 -34.06
CA ILE A 476 -19.80 -23.99 -32.66
C ILE A 476 -21.01 -23.41 -31.96
N SER A 477 -21.82 -24.27 -31.34
CA SER A 477 -23.00 -23.89 -30.57
C SER A 477 -22.77 -24.17 -29.09
N VAL A 478 -23.10 -23.20 -28.23
CA VAL A 478 -23.16 -23.41 -26.77
C VAL A 478 -24.52 -24.04 -26.46
N LEU A 479 -24.51 -25.27 -25.94
CA LEU A 479 -25.72 -25.93 -25.43
C LEU A 479 -25.90 -25.53 -23.97
N ASP A 480 -27.15 -25.25 -23.58
CA ASP A 480 -27.49 -24.94 -22.20
C ASP A 480 -27.45 -26.24 -21.37
N ASP A 481 -27.00 -26.19 -20.11
CA ASP A 481 -26.90 -27.38 -19.24
C ASP A 481 -28.26 -28.08 -19.03
N SER A 482 -29.37 -27.37 -19.29
CA SER A 482 -30.74 -27.88 -19.23
C SER A 482 -31.17 -28.66 -20.48
N GLU A 483 -30.44 -28.54 -21.59
CA GLU A 483 -30.73 -29.23 -22.85
C GLU A 483 -30.00 -30.58 -22.99
N MET A 484 -29.07 -30.89 -22.07
CA MET A 484 -28.37 -32.18 -22.04
C MET A 484 -29.29 -33.38 -21.80
N GLU A 485 -30.50 -33.19 -21.24
CA GLU A 485 -31.44 -34.28 -20.98
C GLU A 485 -32.50 -34.50 -22.08
N SER A 486 -32.53 -33.70 -23.15
CA SER A 486 -33.65 -33.76 -24.12
C SER A 486 -33.30 -33.94 -25.60
N THR A 487 -32.03 -34.10 -25.98
CA THR A 487 -31.68 -34.41 -27.37
C THR A 487 -31.39 -35.90 -27.54
N GLY A 488 -32.42 -36.64 -27.91
CA GLY A 488 -32.26 -37.77 -28.82
C GLY A 488 -31.68 -37.23 -30.13
N ALA A 489 -30.36 -37.13 -30.20
CA ALA A 489 -29.66 -36.70 -31.39
C ALA A 489 -29.87 -37.75 -32.50
N THR A 490 -30.81 -37.50 -33.41
CA THR A 490 -30.63 -37.97 -34.78
C THR A 490 -29.51 -37.13 -35.40
N SER A 491 -28.27 -37.46 -35.06
CA SER A 491 -27.15 -37.12 -35.92
C SER A 491 -27.36 -37.93 -37.20
N SER A 492 -27.57 -37.27 -38.33
CA SER A 492 -27.36 -37.95 -39.60
C SER A 492 -25.85 -38.19 -39.69
N ASP A 493 -25.41 -39.40 -39.35
CA ASP A 493 -24.01 -39.84 -39.38
C ASP A 493 -23.47 -40.01 -40.83
N ALA A 494 -24.06 -39.31 -41.80
CA ALA A 494 -23.68 -39.36 -43.20
C ALA A 494 -22.66 -38.26 -43.51
N LEU A 495 -21.42 -38.67 -43.82
CA LEU A 495 -20.39 -37.76 -44.34
C LEU A 495 -20.66 -37.43 -45.81
N PRO A 496 -20.32 -36.22 -46.29
CA PRO A 496 -20.37 -35.88 -47.72
C PRO A 496 -19.50 -36.84 -48.56
N ASP A 497 -19.93 -37.11 -49.80
CA ASP A 497 -19.20 -37.99 -50.73
C ASP A 497 -17.72 -37.56 -50.89
N GLY A 498 -16.81 -38.46 -50.50
CA GLY A 498 -15.36 -38.26 -50.61
C GLY A 498 -14.58 -38.21 -49.29
N LEU A 499 -15.24 -38.24 -48.14
CA LEU A 499 -14.60 -38.27 -46.81
C LEU A 499 -14.80 -39.63 -46.11
N THR A 500 -13.70 -40.26 -45.71
CA THR A 500 -13.69 -41.49 -44.90
C THR A 500 -13.08 -41.24 -43.53
N ARG A 501 -13.70 -41.75 -42.46
CA ARG A 501 -13.13 -41.70 -41.10
C ARG A 501 -11.99 -42.72 -40.99
N GLU A 502 -10.84 -42.31 -40.45
CA GLU A 502 -9.73 -43.22 -40.14
C GLU A 502 -9.99 -44.08 -38.89
N LEU A 503 -10.94 -43.71 -38.03
CA LEU A 503 -11.29 -44.45 -36.82
C LEU A 503 -12.80 -44.71 -36.75
N PRO A 504 -13.25 -45.86 -36.22
CA PRO A 504 -14.67 -46.18 -36.11
C PRO A 504 -15.40 -45.25 -35.13
N SER A 505 -16.70 -45.03 -35.34
CA SER A 505 -17.52 -44.23 -34.43
C SER A 505 -17.66 -44.91 -33.06
N ALA A 506 -17.87 -44.11 -32.01
CA ALA A 506 -17.94 -44.56 -30.62
C ALA A 506 -19.02 -45.63 -30.35
N ASP A 507 -20.01 -45.76 -31.25
CA ASP A 507 -21.11 -46.72 -31.13
C ASP A 507 -20.71 -48.17 -31.42
N GLU A 508 -19.57 -48.43 -32.07
CA GLU A 508 -19.08 -49.80 -32.27
C GLU A 508 -18.54 -50.46 -30.99
N PHE A 509 -18.21 -49.68 -29.96
CA PHE A 509 -17.72 -50.21 -28.69
C PHE A 509 -18.82 -50.79 -27.78
N GLN A 510 -20.10 -50.58 -28.09
CA GLN A 510 -21.23 -51.01 -27.24
C GLN A 510 -21.84 -52.37 -27.61
N LYS A 511 -21.18 -53.20 -28.43
CA LYS A 511 -21.57 -54.61 -28.55
C LYS A 511 -20.78 -55.47 -27.57
N PRO A 512 -21.38 -55.99 -26.48
CA PRO A 512 -20.71 -57.01 -25.68
C PRO A 512 -20.51 -58.25 -26.58
N PRO A 513 -19.34 -58.90 -26.53
CA PRO A 513 -19.10 -60.07 -27.37
C PRO A 513 -20.06 -61.20 -26.96
N THR A 514 -20.74 -61.75 -27.96
CA THR A 514 -21.50 -62.99 -27.89
C THR A 514 -20.61 -64.13 -27.38
N SER A 515 -21.12 -64.85 -26.37
CA SER A 515 -20.54 -66.04 -25.75
C SER A 515 -19.99 -67.06 -26.74
N GLY A 516 -18.70 -67.41 -26.59
CA GLY A 516 -18.09 -68.62 -27.19
C GLY A 516 -16.61 -68.76 -26.86
N ALA A 517 -16.26 -69.83 -26.11
CA ALA A 517 -14.93 -70.37 -25.77
C ALA A 517 -14.12 -69.63 -24.68
N THR A 518 -14.22 -69.99 -23.39
CA THR A 518 -13.57 -71.10 -22.62
C THR A 518 -12.08 -70.89 -22.25
N ASP A 519 -11.85 -70.76 -20.93
CA ASP A 519 -10.80 -71.41 -20.11
C ASP A 519 -9.41 -70.82 -19.81
N ASN A 520 -9.03 -69.59 -20.22
CA ASN A 520 -7.66 -69.09 -19.92
C ASN A 520 -7.53 -67.89 -18.96
N ALA A 521 -8.62 -67.31 -18.44
CA ALA A 521 -8.54 -66.04 -17.68
C ALA A 521 -8.35 -66.20 -16.16
N ILE A 522 -8.45 -67.41 -15.61
CA ILE A 522 -8.34 -67.64 -14.16
C ILE A 522 -6.90 -67.99 -13.75
N ASP A 523 -6.13 -68.67 -14.61
CA ASP A 523 -4.72 -69.01 -14.36
C ASP A 523 -3.80 -67.77 -14.33
N ASP A 524 -4.09 -66.75 -15.14
CA ASP A 524 -3.27 -65.53 -15.24
C ASP A 524 -3.31 -64.67 -13.96
N LEU A 525 -4.42 -64.72 -13.21
CA LEU A 525 -4.61 -63.91 -11.99
C LEU A 525 -3.91 -64.51 -10.76
N GLU A 526 -3.83 -65.84 -10.67
CA GLU A 526 -3.08 -66.51 -9.60
C GLU A 526 -1.56 -66.41 -9.80
N GLU A 527 -1.08 -66.47 -11.05
CA GLU A 527 0.33 -66.30 -11.40
C GLU A 527 0.82 -64.86 -11.09
N LEU A 528 0.01 -63.85 -11.43
CA LEU A 528 0.29 -62.44 -11.10
C LEU A 528 0.34 -62.20 -9.58
N ARG A 529 -0.53 -62.85 -8.82
CA ARG A 529 -0.53 -62.75 -7.36
C ARG A 529 0.72 -63.38 -6.73
N ARG A 530 1.17 -64.52 -7.27
CA ARG A 530 2.40 -65.20 -6.81
C ARG A 530 3.67 -64.38 -7.08
N GLN A 531 3.73 -63.71 -8.23
CA GLN A 531 4.85 -62.82 -8.58
C GLN A 531 4.90 -61.58 -7.67
N LEU A 532 3.74 -61.06 -7.27
CA LEU A 532 3.64 -59.90 -6.38
C LEU A 532 3.98 -60.24 -4.92
N GLU A 533 3.68 -61.45 -4.47
CA GLU A 533 4.07 -61.94 -3.14
C GLU A 533 5.59 -62.25 -3.07
N ALA A 534 6.20 -62.72 -4.16
CA ALA A 534 7.65 -62.96 -4.24
C ALA A 534 8.48 -61.67 -4.24
N LEU A 535 7.97 -60.58 -4.83
CA LEU A 535 8.63 -59.26 -4.85
C LEU A 535 8.59 -58.52 -3.50
N ASN A 536 7.66 -58.89 -2.61
CA ASN A 536 7.50 -58.24 -1.30
C ASN A 536 8.16 -59.01 -0.15
N ALA A 537 8.90 -60.09 -0.44
CA ALA A 537 9.50 -60.98 0.55
C ALA A 537 11.02 -60.86 0.71
N ASP A 538 11.68 -59.90 0.05
CA ASP A 538 13.11 -59.56 0.23
C ASP A 538 13.31 -58.24 0.99
#